data_AF-J9ZDT6-F1
#
_entry.id   AF-J9ZDT6-F1
#
_cell.length_a   1.000
_cell.length_b   1.000
_cell.length_c   1.000
_cell.angle_alpha   90.00
_cell.angle_beta   90.00
_cell.angle_gamma   90.00
#
_symmetry.space_group_name_H-M   'P 1'
#
loop_
_entity.id
_entity.type
_entity.pdbx_description
1 polymer ?
#
loop_
_entity_poly.entity_id
_entity_poly.type
_entity_poly.pdbx_seq_one_letter_code
_entity_poly.pdbx_strand_id
1 'polypeptide(L)'
;MLLASGLFLLVAGCVTPPKSPPPPPPMPPVIYLPPLVTLPLSDTDSRYFKGIPVLFEDGSFRSLKPILKARLSLPGLTDAVRDRLRFDLVLVDLRLGDAGSRMEAEDLLIRLDAFGAPYEIRETAGILLEFWKQARHQQAANRELKKKLEQVKKTFRELSTLENSLR
;
A
#
# COMPACT_ATOMS: atom_id res chain seq x y z
N MET A 1 59.35 55.96 14.74
CA MET A 1 58.14 56.65 15.24
C MET A 1 56.92 55.93 14.71
N LEU A 2 55.97 55.64 15.62
CA LEU A 2 54.54 55.36 15.45
C LEU A 2 54.04 53.99 14.93
N LEU A 3 53.41 53.28 15.88
CA LEU A 3 52.47 52.16 15.78
C LEU A 3 51.12 52.55 15.13
N ALA A 4 50.44 51.59 14.50
CA ALA A 4 48.99 51.28 14.60
C ALA A 4 48.69 50.05 13.69
N SER A 5 48.35 48.86 14.18
CA SER A 5 47.08 48.38 14.77
C SER A 5 45.84 48.43 13.86
N GLY A 6 45.22 47.25 13.68
CA GLY A 6 43.85 47.03 13.19
C GLY A 6 43.80 46.50 11.75
N LEU A 7 43.00 45.51 11.37
CA LEU A 7 41.99 44.72 12.07
C LEU A 7 41.72 43.47 11.20
N PHE A 8 41.72 42.31 11.82
CA PHE A 8 41.26 41.03 11.28
C PHE A 8 39.78 41.10 10.90
N LEU A 9 39.38 40.59 9.73
CA LEU A 9 38.00 40.13 9.48
C LEU A 9 38.01 39.05 8.38
N LEU A 10 38.32 37.82 8.82
CA LEU A 10 37.95 36.60 8.13
C LEU A 10 36.42 36.51 8.16
N VAL A 11 35.77 36.74 7.02
CA VAL A 11 34.34 36.47 6.85
C VAL A 11 34.17 34.96 6.76
N ALA A 12 34.05 34.32 7.92
CA ALA A 12 33.54 32.96 8.04
C ALA A 12 32.05 32.99 7.69
N GLY A 13 31.73 32.78 6.41
CA GLY A 13 30.37 32.55 5.96
C GLY A 13 29.85 31.27 6.60
N CYS A 14 28.85 31.39 7.47
CA CYS A 14 28.11 30.27 8.04
C CYS A 14 27.40 29.50 6.92
N VAL A 15 28.02 28.44 6.41
CA VAL A 15 27.35 27.47 5.54
C VAL A 15 26.40 26.66 6.42
N THR A 16 25.11 27.00 6.39
CA THR A 16 24.05 26.18 6.98
C THR A 16 24.13 24.76 6.40
N PRO A 17 24.14 23.69 7.20
CA PRO A 17 24.16 22.33 6.68
C PRO A 17 22.92 22.11 5.79
N PRO A 18 23.04 21.44 4.64
CA PRO A 18 21.90 21.19 3.76
C PRO A 18 20.83 20.44 4.53
N LYS A 19 19.63 21.04 4.58
CA LYS A 19 18.43 20.47 5.18
C LYS A 19 18.24 19.09 4.55
N SER A 20 18.34 18.02 5.35
CA SER A 20 18.19 16.66 4.85
C SER A 20 16.87 16.55 4.10
N PRO A 21 16.84 15.98 2.88
CA PRO A 21 15.61 15.87 2.13
C PRO A 21 14.59 15.10 2.97
N PRO A 22 13.30 15.51 2.94
CA PRO A 22 12.26 14.81 3.67
C PRO A 22 12.27 13.33 3.25
N PRO A 23 12.06 12.39 4.19
CA PRO A 23 12.03 10.98 3.87
C PRO A 23 10.99 10.74 2.77
N PRO A 24 11.32 9.92 1.75
CA PRO A 24 10.37 9.65 0.67
C PRO A 24 9.07 9.11 1.27
N PRO A 25 7.90 9.50 0.72
CA PRO A 25 6.62 8.98 1.16
C PRO A 25 6.66 7.45 1.08
N PRO A 26 6.05 6.74 2.04
CA PRO A 26 6.01 5.28 1.99
C PRO A 26 5.37 4.88 0.67
N MET A 27 6.15 4.20 -0.19
CA MET A 27 5.61 3.65 -1.43
C MET A 27 4.41 2.77 -1.06
N PRO A 28 3.23 3.01 -1.65
CA PRO A 28 2.10 2.13 -1.43
C PRO A 28 2.51 0.71 -1.87
N PRO A 29 2.08 -0.34 -1.16
CA PRO A 29 2.32 -1.71 -1.61
C PRO A 29 1.78 -1.86 -3.02
N VAL A 30 2.65 -2.27 -3.95
CA VAL A 30 2.24 -2.60 -5.32
C VAL A 30 1.59 -3.98 -5.26
N ILE A 31 0.26 -3.99 -5.24
CA ILE A 31 -0.52 -5.22 -5.33
C ILE A 31 -0.81 -5.45 -6.81
N TYR A 32 -0.16 -6.48 -7.37
CA TYR A 32 -0.53 -7.01 -8.69
C TYR A 32 -1.85 -7.76 -8.53
N LEU A 33 -2.93 -7.16 -9.03
CA LEU A 33 -4.22 -7.82 -9.06
C LEU A 33 -4.21 -8.84 -10.20
N PRO A 34 -4.67 -10.08 -9.97
CA PRO A 34 -4.91 -11.04 -11.03
C PRO A 34 -5.93 -10.50 -12.05
N PRO A 35 -5.95 -11.02 -13.28
CA PRO A 35 -7.03 -10.72 -14.22
C PRO A 35 -8.39 -11.02 -13.57
N LEU A 36 -9.39 -10.19 -13.87
CA LEU A 36 -10.76 -10.38 -13.40
C LEU A 36 -11.20 -11.81 -13.74
N VAL A 37 -11.61 -12.56 -12.72
CA VAL A 37 -12.21 -13.88 -12.91
C VAL A 37 -13.40 -13.73 -13.85
N THR A 38 -13.51 -14.53 -14.92
CA THR A 38 -14.72 -14.56 -15.76
C THR A 38 -15.46 -15.83 -15.44
N LEU A 39 -16.52 -15.73 -14.63
CA LEU A 39 -17.42 -16.84 -14.37
C LEU A 39 -18.51 -16.84 -15.46
N PRO A 40 -18.87 -18.01 -16.02
CA PRO A 40 -20.06 -18.10 -16.85
C PRO A 40 -21.28 -17.85 -15.96
N LEU A 41 -21.91 -16.69 -16.14
CA LEU A 41 -23.11 -16.29 -15.40
C LEU A 41 -24.34 -16.51 -16.26
N SER A 42 -25.45 -16.90 -15.64
CA SER A 42 -26.75 -16.88 -16.33
C SER A 42 -27.15 -15.44 -16.68
N ASP A 43 -28.06 -15.25 -17.63
CA ASP A 43 -28.62 -13.91 -17.94
C ASP A 43 -29.24 -13.25 -16.71
N THR A 44 -29.92 -14.06 -15.88
CA THR A 44 -30.53 -13.62 -14.61
C THR A 44 -29.49 -13.15 -13.61
N ASP A 45 -28.32 -13.81 -13.54
CA ASP A 45 -27.25 -13.45 -12.62
C ASP A 45 -26.44 -12.23 -13.10
N SER A 46 -26.29 -12.10 -14.43
CA SER A 46 -25.56 -10.99 -15.06
C SER A 46 -26.14 -9.61 -14.71
N ARG A 47 -27.44 -9.53 -14.38
CA ARG A 47 -28.09 -8.29 -13.96
C ARG A 47 -27.47 -7.65 -12.71
N TYR A 48 -26.87 -8.45 -11.83
CA TYR A 48 -26.24 -7.98 -10.61
C TYR A 48 -24.89 -7.27 -10.87
N PHE A 49 -24.30 -7.51 -12.04
CA PHE A 49 -23.00 -6.96 -12.45
C PHE A 49 -23.12 -5.80 -13.45
N LYS A 50 -24.34 -5.40 -13.82
CA LYS A 50 -24.56 -4.32 -14.78
C LYS A 50 -23.89 -3.02 -14.30
N GLY A 51 -22.99 -2.49 -15.13
CA GLY A 51 -22.24 -1.25 -14.87
C GLY A 51 -21.03 -1.40 -13.96
N ILE A 52 -20.80 -2.57 -13.34
CA ILE A 52 -19.62 -2.83 -12.50
C ILE A 52 -18.32 -2.82 -13.32
N PRO A 53 -18.22 -3.51 -14.48
CA PRO A 53 -17.00 -3.51 -15.29
C PRO A 53 -16.55 -2.12 -15.72
N VAL A 54 -17.49 -1.28 -16.16
CA VAL A 54 -17.21 0.11 -16.57
C VAL A 54 -16.60 0.90 -15.41
N LEU A 55 -17.17 0.80 -14.21
CA LEU A 55 -16.64 1.48 -13.03
C LEU A 55 -15.26 0.97 -12.59
N PHE A 56 -14.96 -0.31 -12.84
CA PHE A 56 -13.62 -0.87 -12.65
C PHE A 56 -12.61 -0.29 -13.64
N GLU A 57 -12.97 -0.26 -14.93
CA GLU A 57 -12.13 0.31 -16.00
C GLU A 57 -11.87 1.80 -15.78
N ASP A 58 -12.89 2.55 -15.37
CA ASP A 58 -12.81 3.99 -15.07
C ASP A 58 -12.06 4.29 -13.76
N GLY A 59 -11.64 3.27 -12.99
CA GLY A 59 -10.96 3.44 -11.71
C GLY A 59 -11.81 4.11 -10.62
N SER A 60 -13.14 4.08 -10.77
CA SER A 60 -14.10 4.77 -9.90
C SER A 60 -14.37 4.02 -8.58
N PHE A 61 -13.30 3.54 -7.93
CA PHE A 61 -13.34 2.63 -6.78
C PHE A 61 -14.12 3.16 -5.57
N ARG A 62 -14.05 4.47 -5.30
CA ARG A 62 -14.79 5.10 -4.19
C ARG A 62 -16.30 5.03 -4.39
N SER A 63 -16.76 5.19 -5.63
CA SER A 63 -18.17 5.09 -6.01
C SER A 63 -18.63 3.65 -6.16
N LEU A 64 -17.71 2.77 -6.58
CA LEU A 64 -17.99 1.35 -6.77
C LEU A 64 -18.19 0.59 -5.45
N LYS A 65 -17.43 0.92 -4.40
CA LYS A 65 -17.56 0.29 -3.07
C LYS A 65 -19.00 0.28 -2.52
N PRO A 66 -19.73 1.40 -2.44
CA PRO A 66 -21.12 1.40 -1.95
C PRO A 66 -22.07 0.65 -2.90
N ILE A 67 -21.84 0.65 -4.22
CA ILE A 67 -22.65 -0.09 -5.18
C ILE A 67 -22.51 -1.60 -4.94
N LEU A 68 -21.28 -2.11 -4.77
CA LEU A 68 -21.03 -3.52 -4.46
C LEU A 68 -21.69 -3.93 -3.14
N LYS A 69 -21.58 -3.10 -2.09
CA LYS A 69 -22.26 -3.36 -0.81
C LYS A 69 -23.78 -3.40 -0.96
N ALA A 70 -24.37 -2.48 -1.73
CA ALA A 70 -25.80 -2.49 -2.01
C ALA A 70 -26.22 -3.75 -2.78
N ARG A 71 -25.43 -4.19 -3.79
CA ARG A 71 -25.71 -5.43 -4.53
C ARG A 71 -25.65 -6.66 -3.64
N LEU A 72 -24.68 -6.75 -2.74
CA LEU A 72 -24.55 -7.85 -1.77
C LEU A 72 -25.72 -7.96 -0.80
N SER A 73 -26.43 -6.86 -0.54
CA SER A 73 -27.63 -6.86 0.31
C SER A 73 -28.92 -7.31 -0.39
N LEU A 74 -28.89 -7.54 -1.70
CA LEU A 74 -30.09 -7.95 -2.45
C LEU A 74 -30.49 -9.39 -2.09
N PRO A 75 -31.79 -9.66 -1.88
CA PRO A 75 -32.29 -11.01 -1.70
C PRO A 75 -32.23 -11.80 -3.02
N GLY A 76 -32.14 -13.13 -2.93
CA GLY A 76 -32.15 -14.01 -4.11
C GLY A 76 -30.84 -14.06 -4.90
N LEU A 77 -29.72 -13.68 -4.28
CA LEU A 77 -28.39 -13.93 -4.83
C LEU A 77 -28.05 -15.42 -4.70
N THR A 78 -27.66 -16.04 -5.82
CA THR A 78 -26.99 -17.35 -5.79
C THR A 78 -25.65 -17.21 -5.08
N ASP A 79 -25.14 -18.32 -4.52
CA ASP A 79 -23.86 -18.29 -3.80
C ASP A 79 -22.70 -17.89 -4.73
N ALA A 80 -22.70 -18.36 -5.99
CA ALA A 80 -21.70 -17.97 -6.99
C ALA A 80 -21.69 -16.46 -7.27
N VAL A 81 -22.86 -15.83 -7.40
CA VAL A 81 -22.97 -14.38 -7.59
C VAL A 81 -22.50 -13.63 -6.33
N ARG A 82 -22.88 -14.12 -5.15
CA ARG A 82 -22.47 -13.53 -3.87
C ARG A 82 -20.96 -13.57 -3.70
N ASP A 83 -20.33 -14.69 -3.99
CA ASP A 83 -18.88 -14.86 -3.85
C ASP A 83 -18.13 -14.02 -4.88
N ARG A 84 -18.66 -13.89 -6.11
CA ARG A 84 -18.09 -12.97 -7.08
C ARG A 84 -18.20 -11.51 -6.65
N LEU A 85 -19.36 -11.06 -6.16
CA LEU A 85 -19.51 -9.69 -5.67
C LEU A 85 -18.61 -9.39 -4.46
N ARG A 86 -18.40 -10.39 -3.59
CA ARG A 86 -17.42 -10.30 -2.48
C ARG A 86 -16.00 -10.17 -3.01
N PHE A 87 -15.64 -10.98 -4.01
CA PHE A 87 -14.33 -10.90 -4.64
C PHE A 87 -14.08 -9.52 -5.27
N ASP A 88 -15.06 -8.99 -6.01
CA ASP A 88 -14.97 -7.63 -6.59
C ASP A 88 -14.82 -6.56 -5.49
N LEU A 89 -15.51 -6.70 -4.36
CA LEU A 89 -15.38 -5.80 -3.21
C LEU A 89 -13.97 -5.84 -2.61
N VAL A 90 -13.36 -7.02 -2.48
CA VAL A 90 -11.97 -7.18 -2.07
C VAL A 90 -11.03 -6.40 -2.99
N LEU A 91 -11.20 -6.52 -4.31
CA LEU A 91 -10.35 -5.80 -5.27
C LEU A 91 -10.45 -4.28 -5.09
N VAL A 92 -11.66 -3.77 -4.83
CA VAL A 92 -11.90 -2.35 -4.55
C VAL A 92 -11.24 -1.93 -3.24
N ASP A 93 -11.38 -2.72 -2.19
CA ASP A 93 -10.81 -2.45 -0.87
C ASP A 93 -9.27 -2.44 -0.91
N LEU A 94 -8.68 -3.37 -1.66
CA LEU A 94 -7.26 -3.42 -1.95
C LEU A 94 -6.76 -2.17 -2.68
N ARG A 95 -7.53 -1.67 -3.67
CA ARG A 95 -7.20 -0.47 -4.43
C ARG A 95 -7.31 0.81 -3.61
N LEU A 96 -8.33 0.92 -2.75
CA LEU A 96 -8.49 2.09 -1.87
C LEU A 96 -7.39 2.14 -0.80
N GLY A 97 -6.94 0.97 -0.33
CA GLY A 97 -5.69 0.83 0.42
C GLY A 97 -5.68 1.45 1.81
N ASP A 98 -6.82 1.88 2.35
CA ASP A 98 -6.93 2.28 3.76
C ASP A 98 -6.83 1.05 4.67
N ALA A 99 -6.36 1.26 5.91
CA ALA A 99 -6.04 0.15 6.83
C ALA A 99 -7.27 -0.69 7.19
N GLY A 100 -8.45 -0.08 7.29
CA GLY A 100 -9.71 -0.78 7.56
C GLY A 100 -10.14 -1.64 6.38
N SER A 101 -10.19 -1.08 5.17
CA SER A 101 -10.49 -1.82 3.93
C SER A 101 -9.52 -2.97 3.71
N ARG A 102 -8.25 -2.80 4.10
CA ARG A 102 -7.26 -3.86 4.02
C ARG A 102 -7.57 -5.06 4.92
N MET A 103 -7.97 -4.82 6.17
CA MET A 103 -8.35 -5.91 7.06
C MET A 103 -9.63 -6.63 6.59
N GLU A 104 -10.62 -5.86 6.11
CA GLU A 104 -11.86 -6.41 5.53
C GLU A 104 -11.55 -7.30 4.30
N ALA A 105 -10.64 -6.83 3.43
CA ALA A 105 -10.23 -7.56 2.24
C ALA A 105 -9.50 -8.88 2.57
N GLU A 106 -8.62 -8.88 3.57
CA GLU A 106 -7.91 -10.09 4.01
C GLU A 106 -8.88 -11.15 4.57
N ASP A 107 -9.81 -10.77 5.44
CA ASP A 107 -10.82 -11.71 5.99
C ASP A 107 -11.70 -12.29 4.88
N LEU A 108 -12.14 -11.46 3.94
CA LEU A 108 -12.92 -11.92 2.79
C LEU A 108 -12.14 -12.88 1.89
N LEU A 109 -10.86 -12.60 1.63
CA LEU A 109 -10.00 -13.50 0.86
C LEU A 109 -9.84 -14.87 1.54
N ILE A 110 -9.61 -14.92 2.85
CA ILE A 110 -9.51 -16.18 3.62
C ILE A 110 -10.82 -16.98 3.49
N ARG A 111 -11.96 -16.30 3.58
CA ARG A 111 -13.27 -16.96 3.43
C ARG A 111 -13.47 -17.50 2.01
N LEU A 112 -13.10 -16.74 0.98
CA LEU A 112 -13.21 -17.16 -0.42
C LEU A 112 -12.25 -18.31 -0.76
N ASP A 113 -11.11 -18.40 -0.07
CA ASP A 113 -10.17 -19.52 -0.20
C ASP A 113 -10.70 -20.81 0.46
N ALA A 114 -11.37 -20.66 1.61
CA ALA A 114 -11.85 -21.80 2.41
C ALA A 114 -13.25 -22.32 2.02
N PHE A 115 -14.12 -21.50 1.43
CA PHE A 115 -15.48 -21.88 1.06
C PHE A 115 -15.56 -22.55 -0.32
N GLY A 116 -16.67 -23.24 -0.59
CA GLY A 116 -17.03 -23.82 -1.89
C GLY A 116 -17.27 -22.79 -3.01
N ALA A 117 -16.58 -21.65 -2.97
CA ALA A 117 -16.52 -20.68 -4.04
C ALA A 117 -16.05 -21.35 -5.34
N PRO A 118 -16.45 -20.83 -6.51
CA PRO A 118 -15.97 -21.30 -7.79
C PRO A 118 -14.44 -21.36 -7.84
N TYR A 119 -13.91 -22.37 -8.54
CA TYR A 119 -12.49 -22.67 -8.59
C TYR A 119 -11.64 -21.43 -8.93
N GLU A 120 -12.08 -20.65 -9.91
CA GLU A 120 -11.36 -19.46 -10.38
C GLU A 120 -11.30 -18.38 -9.31
N ILE A 121 -12.37 -18.18 -8.53
CA ILE A 121 -12.39 -17.22 -7.42
C ILE A 121 -11.46 -17.70 -6.31
N ARG A 122 -11.50 -18.99 -5.97
CA ARG A 122 -10.68 -19.58 -4.92
C ARG A 122 -9.20 -19.49 -5.25
N GLU A 123 -8.79 -19.94 -6.45
CA GLU A 123 -7.40 -19.88 -6.90
C GLU A 123 -6.88 -18.44 -6.89
N THR A 124 -7.68 -17.51 -7.42
CA THR A 124 -7.31 -16.10 -7.47
C THR A 124 -7.22 -15.47 -6.08
N ALA A 125 -8.11 -15.85 -5.17
CA ALA A 125 -8.07 -15.41 -3.78
C ALA A 125 -6.81 -15.93 -3.07
N GLY A 126 -6.45 -17.19 -3.26
CA GLY A 126 -5.21 -17.79 -2.74
C GLY A 126 -3.96 -17.06 -3.23
N ILE A 127 -3.89 -16.76 -4.53
CA ILE A 127 -2.77 -15.98 -5.11
C ILE A 127 -2.67 -14.59 -4.46
N LEU A 128 -3.81 -13.89 -4.31
CA LEU A 128 -3.84 -12.58 -3.66
C LEU A 128 -3.40 -12.62 -2.20
N LEU A 129 -3.78 -13.67 -1.45
CA LEU A 129 -3.35 -13.87 -0.07
C LEU A 129 -1.84 -14.04 0.03
N GLU A 130 -1.22 -14.84 -0.85
CA GLU A 130 0.22 -15.05 -0.85
C GLU A 130 0.97 -13.76 -1.20
N PHE A 131 0.53 -13.02 -2.22
CA PHE A 131 1.09 -11.71 -2.52
C PHE A 131 1.00 -10.75 -1.33
N TRP A 132 -0.11 -10.77 -0.60
CA TRP A 132 -0.27 -9.96 0.59
C TRP A 132 0.73 -10.34 1.67
N LYS A 133 0.84 -11.63 2.01
CA LYS A 133 1.82 -12.13 3.00
C LYS A 133 3.22 -11.68 2.64
N GLN A 134 3.61 -11.84 1.37
CA GLN A 134 4.91 -11.41 0.87
C GLN A 134 5.11 -9.89 1.00
N ALA A 135 4.11 -9.08 0.63
CA ALA A 135 4.17 -7.62 0.75
C ALA A 135 4.33 -7.17 2.23
N ARG A 136 3.65 -7.84 3.17
CA ARG A 136 3.82 -7.57 4.61
C ARG A 136 5.23 -7.89 5.09
N HIS A 137 5.79 -9.04 4.69
CA HIS A 137 7.17 -9.39 5.02
C HIS A 137 8.16 -8.37 4.47
N GLN A 138 8.00 -7.95 3.20
CA GLN A 138 8.85 -6.92 2.60
C GLN A 138 8.73 -5.57 3.31
N GLN A 139 7.53 -5.16 3.72
CA GLN A 139 7.34 -3.94 4.50
C GLN A 139 8.03 -4.01 5.86
N ALA A 140 7.98 -5.16 6.54
CA ALA A 140 8.67 -5.37 7.80
C ALA A 140 10.20 -5.28 7.62
N ALA A 141 10.75 -5.94 6.60
CA ALA A 141 12.17 -5.88 6.26
C ALA A 141 12.62 -4.45 5.92
N ASN A 142 11.84 -3.70 5.14
CA ASN A 142 12.12 -2.30 4.84
C ASN A 142 12.12 -1.40 6.09
N ARG A 143 11.21 -1.63 7.04
CA ARG A 143 11.21 -0.92 8.33
C ARG A 143 12.47 -1.22 9.14
N GLU A 144 12.91 -2.47 9.14
CA GLU A 144 14.15 -2.87 9.82
C GLU A 144 15.39 -2.25 9.17
N LEU A 145 15.50 -2.32 7.84
CA LEU A 145 16.58 -1.68 7.09
C LEU A 145 16.64 -0.17 7.35
N LYS A 146 15.49 0.50 7.41
CA LYS A 146 15.40 1.93 7.74
C LYS A 146 15.93 2.22 9.15
N LYS A 147 15.62 1.37 10.14
CA LYS A 147 16.18 1.49 11.50
C LYS A 147 17.70 1.33 11.52
N LYS A 148 18.22 0.30 10.82
CA LYS A 148 19.67 0.07 10.69
C LYS A 148 20.37 1.25 10.01
N LEU A 149 19.77 1.81 8.96
CA LEU A 149 20.29 2.98 8.27
C LEU A 149 20.37 4.21 9.19
N GLU A 150 19.33 4.48 9.99
CA GLU A 150 19.35 5.58 10.95
C GLU A 150 20.40 5.36 12.05
N GLN A 151 20.61 4.11 12.48
CA GLN A 151 21.69 3.77 13.42
C GLN A 151 23.07 4.06 12.81
N VAL A 152 23.33 3.65 11.56
CA VAL A 152 24.59 3.93 10.86
C VAL A 152 24.81 5.44 10.67
N LYS A 153 23.76 6.19 10.33
CA LYS A 153 23.86 7.67 10.26
C LYS A 153 24.24 8.28 11.60
N LYS A 154 23.69 7.76 12.70
CA LYS A 154 23.99 8.22 14.06
C LYS A 154 25.46 7.94 14.41
N THR A 155 25.94 6.73 14.19
CA THR A 155 27.35 6.39 14.47
C THR A 155 28.32 7.20 13.62
N PHE A 156 28.00 7.46 12.36
CA PHE A 156 28.84 8.31 11.50
C PHE A 156 28.91 9.75 12.00
N ARG A 157 27.79 10.31 12.49
CA ARG A 157 27.77 11.64 13.11
C ARG A 157 28.62 11.69 14.37
N GLU A 158 28.51 10.66 15.23
CA GLU A 158 29.31 10.57 16.46
C GLU A 158 30.81 10.47 16.17
N LEU A 159 31.21 9.66 15.18
CA LEU A 159 32.61 9.56 14.74
C LEU A 159 33.12 10.89 14.16
N SER A 160 32.32 11.59 13.37
CA SER A 160 32.69 12.91 12.83
C SER A 160 32.85 13.95 13.94
N THR A 161 31.99 13.93 14.97
CA THR A 161 32.16 14.82 16.13
C THR A 161 33.42 14.51 16.93
N LEU A 162 33.77 13.22 17.06
CA LEU A 162 35.00 12.77 17.71
C LEU A 162 36.24 13.23 16.93
N GLU A 163 36.27 13.06 15.61
CA GLU A 163 37.38 13.52 14.77
C GLU A 163 37.59 15.04 14.90
N ASN A 164 36.50 15.82 14.86
CA ASN A 164 36.57 17.27 15.00
C ASN A 164 37.01 17.73 16.41
N SER A 165 36.81 16.91 17.43
CA SER A 165 37.27 17.20 18.80
C SER A 165 38.74 16.85 19.06
N LEU A 166 39.33 16.01 18.20
CA LEU A 166 40.71 15.55 18.30
C LEU A 166 41.68 16.39 17.45
N ARG A 167 41.16 17.24 16.56
CA ARG A 167 41.93 18.25 15.80
C ARG A 167 41.98 19.56 16.57
#